data_AF-A0A2V7PRV8-F1
#
_entry.id   AF-A0A2V7PRV8-F1
#
_cell.length_a   1.000
_cell.length_b   1.000
_cell.length_c   1.000
_cell.angle_alpha   90.00
_cell.angle_beta   90.00
_cell.angle_gamma   90.00
#
_symmetry.space_group_name_H-M   'P 1'
#
loop_
_entity.id
_entity.type
_entity.pdbx_description
1 polymer ?
#
loop_
_entity_poly.entity_id
_entity_poly.type
_entity_poly.pdbx_seq_one_letter_code
_entity_poly.pdbx_strand_id
1 'polypeptide(L)'
;MIPASDGVEVPARIYRPADLGATPNGAAVIFVHGAGYLHNVHHYWSYYFREYQFHHLLASKGYVVLDLDYRASAGYGRDWRVAIYRHMGGRDLEDQVDAVRWLQKTYGTSPDRVGIYG
;
A
#
# COMPACT_ATOMS: atom_id res chain seq x y z
N MET A 1 9.25 -2.18 -2.83
CA MET A 1 8.51 -3.40 -3.17
C MET A 1 8.18 -4.15 -1.90
N ILE A 2 7.05 -4.86 -1.87
CA ILE A 2 6.65 -5.75 -0.80
C ILE A 2 6.56 -7.17 -1.36
N PRO A 3 7.20 -8.17 -0.74
CA PRO A 3 7.10 -9.56 -1.18
C PRO A 3 5.70 -10.11 -0.90
N ALA A 4 5.02 -10.58 -1.94
CA ALA A 4 3.76 -11.29 -1.84
C ALA A 4 3.96 -12.80 -1.58
N SER A 5 2.91 -13.47 -1.10
CA SER A 5 2.94 -14.89 -0.72
C SER A 5 3.21 -15.85 -1.88
N ASP A 6 3.05 -15.41 -3.12
CA ASP A 6 3.36 -16.17 -4.34
C ASP A 6 4.73 -15.82 -4.95
N GLY A 7 5.56 -15.05 -4.22
CA GLY A 7 6.91 -14.70 -4.63
C GLY A 7 7.00 -13.49 -5.57
N VAL A 8 5.88 -12.83 -5.87
CA VAL A 8 5.88 -11.59 -6.66
C VAL A 8 6.22 -10.40 -5.78
N GLU A 9 7.02 -9.47 -6.30
CA GLU A 9 7.32 -8.20 -5.66
C GLU A 9 6.25 -7.16 -6.03
N VAL A 10 5.45 -6.72 -5.05
CA VAL A 10 4.39 -5.73 -5.24
C VAL A 10 4.95 -4.32 -5.11
N PRO A 11 4.74 -3.43 -6.09
CA PRO A 11 5.14 -2.03 -5.99
C PRO A 11 4.43 -1.34 -4.82
N ALA A 12 5.23 -0.65 -3.99
CA ALA A 12 4.73 0.06 -2.82
C ALA A 12 5.52 1.35 -2.59
N ARG A 13 4.81 2.39 -2.15
CA ARG A 13 5.35 3.57 -1.50
C ARG A 13 5.05 3.49 -0.01
N ILE A 14 5.99 3.92 0.81
CA ILE A 14 5.85 3.96 2.26
C ILE A 14 6.07 5.37 2.78
N TYR A 15 5.24 5.76 3.74
CA TYR A 15 5.40 6.98 4.51
C TYR A 15 5.68 6.58 5.95
N ARG A 16 6.88 6.90 6.44
CA ARG A 16 7.30 6.54 7.79
C ARG A 16 7.15 7.75 8.69
N PRO A 17 6.61 7.60 9.92
CA PRO A 17 6.60 8.67 10.90
C PRO A 17 7.96 9.33 11.12
N ALA A 18 9.02 8.52 11.13
CA ALA A 18 10.39 8.99 11.31
C ALA A 18 10.85 9.96 10.20
N ASP A 19 10.37 9.80 8.97
CA ASP A 19 10.70 10.70 7.84
C ASP A 19 10.09 12.10 8.04
N LEU A 20 9.12 12.24 8.96
CA LEU A 20 8.47 13.50 9.33
C LEU A 20 8.80 13.96 10.76
N GLY A 21 9.76 13.31 11.42
CA GLY A 21 10.12 13.63 12.82
C GLY A 21 9.09 13.19 13.86
N ALA A 22 8.15 12.31 13.50
CA ALA A 22 7.14 11.76 14.41
C ALA A 22 7.56 10.39 14.97
N THR A 23 7.12 10.09 16.19
CA THR A 23 7.32 8.78 16.82
C THR A 23 6.26 7.79 16.33
N PRO A 24 6.63 6.55 15.92
CA PRO A 24 5.67 5.52 15.57
C PRO A 24 4.70 5.23 16.72
N ASN A 25 3.39 5.24 16.44
CA ASN A 25 2.35 4.96 17.43
C ASN A 25 1.98 3.47 17.48
N GLY A 26 2.61 2.64 16.64
CA GLY A 26 2.40 1.19 16.55
C GLY A 26 1.19 0.76 15.71
N ALA A 27 0.53 1.67 15.00
CA ALA A 27 -0.52 1.39 14.04
C ALA A 27 -0.04 1.69 12.60
N ALA A 28 -0.68 1.04 11.64
CA ALA A 28 -0.44 1.27 10.22
C ALA A 28 -1.73 1.47 9.45
N VAL A 29 -1.62 2.11 8.29
CA VAL A 29 -2.74 2.35 7.38
C VAL A 29 -2.32 1.94 5.99
N ILE A 30 -3.17 1.19 5.29
CA ILE A 30 -3.00 0.85 3.88
C ILE A 30 -3.98 1.69 3.06
N PHE A 31 -3.47 2.37 2.03
CA PHE A 31 -4.28 3.04 1.03
C PHE A 31 -4.51 2.13 -0.17
N VAL A 32 -5.76 2.01 -0.58
CA VAL A 32 -6.20 1.28 -1.77
C VAL A 32 -6.70 2.29 -2.78
N HIS A 33 -5.98 2.46 -3.89
CA HIS A 33 -6.40 3.38 -4.93
C HIS A 33 -7.62 2.85 -5.71
N GLY A 34 -8.39 3.76 -6.31
CA GLY A 34 -9.63 3.46 -7.03
C GLY A 34 -9.48 2.59 -8.29
N ALA A 35 -10.60 1.95 -8.61
CA ALA A 35 -10.88 1.13 -9.80
C ALA A 35 -9.96 -0.09 -10.03
N GLY A 36 -8.98 -0.39 -9.18
CA GLY A 36 -8.06 -1.51 -9.40
C GLY A 36 -7.15 -1.35 -10.63
N TYR A 37 -7.05 -0.14 -11.19
CA TYR A 37 -6.38 0.10 -12.47
C TYR A 37 -5.45 1.31 -12.52
N LEU A 38 -5.35 2.08 -11.43
CA LEU A 38 -4.52 3.28 -11.41
C LEU A 38 -3.07 2.92 -11.08
N HIS A 39 -2.17 3.89 -11.23
CA HIS A 39 -0.74 3.74 -11.00
C HIS A 39 -0.32 4.88 -10.06
N ASN A 40 0.10 4.53 -8.85
CA ASN A 40 0.36 5.51 -7.78
C ASN A 40 1.80 5.43 -7.24
N VAL A 41 2.45 4.30 -7.42
CA VAL A 41 3.82 3.99 -7.01
C VAL A 41 4.78 4.27 -8.16
N HIS A 42 5.12 5.54 -8.29
CA HIS A 42 6.11 6.05 -9.24
C HIS A 42 6.92 7.20 -8.63
N HIS A 43 7.99 7.63 -9.31
CA HIS A 43 8.88 8.71 -8.87
C HIS A 43 8.39 10.13 -9.26
N TYR A 44 7.06 10.34 -9.28
CA TYR A 44 6.45 11.64 -9.58
C TYR A 44 5.36 11.97 -8.55
N TRP A 45 4.82 13.19 -8.63
CA TRP A 45 3.69 13.63 -7.82
C TRP A 45 2.47 12.73 -8.03
N SER A 46 1.87 12.29 -6.93
CA SER A 46 0.66 11.48 -6.99
C SER A 46 -0.51 12.28 -7.58
N TYR A 47 -1.25 11.66 -8.50
CA TYR A 47 -2.52 12.19 -8.99
C TYR A 47 -3.60 12.19 -7.90
N TYR A 48 -3.43 11.38 -6.85
CA TYR A 48 -4.23 11.38 -5.63
C TYR A 48 -3.73 12.44 -4.64
N PHE A 49 -3.78 13.71 -5.03
CA PHE A 49 -3.18 14.79 -4.24
C PHE A 49 -3.80 14.95 -2.83
N ARG A 50 -5.08 14.59 -2.64
CA ARG A 50 -5.75 14.66 -1.33
C ARG A 50 -5.30 13.52 -0.43
N GLU A 51 -5.24 12.31 -0.97
CA GLU A 51 -4.82 11.11 -0.27
C GLU A 51 -3.31 11.19 0.01
N TYR A 52 -2.51 11.73 -0.91
CA TYR A 52 -1.10 12.05 -0.68
C TYR A 52 -0.91 12.99 0.50
N GLN A 53 -1.71 14.07 0.62
CA GLN A 53 -1.70 14.93 1.81
C GLN A 53 -2.15 14.18 3.07
N PHE A 54 -3.17 13.34 2.95
CA PHE A 54 -3.69 12.55 4.07
C PHE A 54 -2.67 11.50 4.56
N HIS A 55 -1.90 10.87 3.68
CA HIS A 55 -0.78 9.98 4.03
C HIS A 55 0.23 10.72 4.91
N HIS A 56 0.59 11.95 4.55
CA HIS A 56 1.52 12.77 5.35
C HIS A 56 0.91 13.17 6.69
N LEU A 57 -0.39 13.51 6.72
CA LEU A 57 -1.08 13.80 7.96
C LEU A 57 -1.04 12.58 8.90
N LEU A 58 -1.40 11.40 8.40
CA LEU A 58 -1.35 10.16 9.17
C LEU A 58 0.08 9.83 9.64
N ALA A 59 1.08 9.93 8.77
CA ALA A 59 2.48 9.71 9.14
C ALA A 59 2.95 10.68 10.23
N SER A 60 2.55 11.96 10.16
CA SER A 60 2.86 12.96 11.20
C SER A 60 2.21 12.64 12.56
N LYS A 61 1.15 11.81 12.57
CA LYS A 61 0.48 11.31 13.78
C LYS A 61 1.01 9.96 14.25
N GLY A 62 2.10 9.46 13.66
CA GLY A 62 2.77 8.24 14.09
C GLY A 62 2.33 6.97 13.36
N TYR A 63 1.46 7.04 12.35
CA TYR A 63 1.05 5.87 11.57
C TYR A 63 2.08 5.54 10.48
N VAL A 64 2.43 4.28 10.30
CA VAL A 64 3.09 3.84 9.05
C VAL A 64 2.03 3.77 7.96
N VAL A 65 2.23 4.45 6.83
CA VAL A 65 1.27 4.41 5.71
C VAL A 65 1.87 3.68 4.52
N LEU A 66 1.14 2.72 3.98
CA LEU A 66 1.47 2.01 2.73
C LEU A 66 0.51 2.41 1.63
N ASP A 67 1.07 2.68 0.45
CA ASP A 67 0.36 2.97 -0.79
C ASP A 67 0.86 1.97 -1.83
N LEU A 68 -0.03 1.08 -2.27
CA LEU A 68 0.31 -0.12 -3.02
C LEU A 68 -0.27 -0.03 -4.43
N ASP A 69 0.53 -0.38 -5.42
CA ASP A 69 0.00 -0.74 -6.74
C ASP A 69 -0.12 -2.25 -6.80
N TYR A 70 -1.24 -2.76 -6.30
CA TYR A 70 -1.59 -4.17 -6.30
C TYR A 70 -1.84 -4.68 -7.73
N ARG A 71 -2.03 -5.99 -7.88
CA ARG A 71 -2.29 -6.56 -9.20
C ARG A 71 -3.49 -5.94 -9.89
N ALA A 72 -3.35 -5.77 -11.21
CA ALA A 72 -4.17 -4.97 -12.11
C ALA A 72 -3.89 -3.45 -12.17
N SER A 73 -3.09 -2.88 -11.25
CA SER A 73 -2.62 -1.50 -11.36
C SER A 73 -1.94 -1.21 -12.72
N ALA A 74 -1.99 0.04 -13.16
CA ALA A 74 -1.34 0.45 -14.39
C ALA A 74 0.18 0.53 -14.21
N GLY A 75 0.94 0.57 -15.33
CA GLY A 75 2.38 0.86 -15.29
C GLY A 75 3.32 -0.34 -15.30
N TYR A 76 2.81 -1.57 -15.10
CA TYR A 76 3.65 -2.77 -14.91
C TYR A 76 3.49 -3.85 -16.01
N GLY A 77 2.94 -3.48 -17.16
CA GLY A 77 2.80 -4.38 -18.32
C GLY A 77 1.51 -5.22 -18.31
N ARG A 78 1.35 -6.01 -19.38
CA ARG A 78 0.12 -6.79 -19.65
C ARG A 78 -0.18 -7.79 -18.55
N ASP A 79 0.81 -8.57 -18.14
CA ASP A 79 0.61 -9.68 -17.21
C ASP A 79 0.15 -9.18 -15.85
N TRP A 80 0.74 -8.07 -15.38
CA TRP A 80 0.27 -7.39 -14.17
C TRP A 80 -1.16 -6.86 -14.34
N ARG A 81 -1.43 -6.21 -15.48
CA ARG A 81 -2.73 -5.56 -15.76
C ARG A 81 -3.90 -6.54 -15.78
N VAL A 82 -3.68 -7.76 -16.25
CA VAL A 82 -4.75 -8.77 -16.40
C VAL A 82 -4.71 -9.86 -15.33
N ALA A 83 -3.82 -9.76 -14.34
CA ALA A 83 -3.61 -10.77 -13.31
C ALA A 83 -4.88 -11.17 -12.52
N ILE A 84 -5.89 -10.29 -12.47
CA ILE A 84 -7.18 -10.54 -11.80
C ILE A 84 -8.37 -10.47 -12.77
N TYR A 85 -8.16 -10.54 -14.09
CA TYR A 85 -9.25 -10.39 -15.06
C TYR A 85 -10.35 -11.43 -14.79
N ARG A 86 -11.57 -10.96 -14.49
CA ARG A 86 -12.73 -11.76 -14.03
C ARG A 86 -12.59 -12.43 -12.65
N HIS A 87 -11.61 -12.03 -11.86
CA HIS A 87 -11.29 -12.55 -10.52
C HIS A 87 -10.93 -11.43 -9.51
N MET A 88 -11.60 -10.27 -9.61
CA MET A 88 -11.44 -9.15 -8.65
C MET A 88 -11.82 -9.56 -7.23
N GLY A 89 -11.12 -9.01 -6.24
CA GLY A 89 -11.25 -9.41 -4.83
C GLY A 89 -10.54 -10.72 -4.49
N GLY A 90 -9.81 -11.30 -5.44
CA GLY A 90 -8.95 -12.45 -5.23
C GLY A 90 -7.52 -11.99 -4.99
N ARG A 91 -6.70 -12.07 -6.03
CA ARG A 91 -5.25 -11.94 -5.88
C ARG A 91 -4.80 -10.48 -5.61
N ASP A 92 -5.60 -9.50 -6.01
CA ASP A 92 -5.50 -8.08 -5.62
C ASP A 92 -5.76 -7.86 -4.13
N LEU A 93 -6.73 -8.55 -3.54
CA LEU A 93 -6.98 -8.50 -2.10
C LEU A 93 -5.86 -9.20 -1.32
N GLU A 94 -5.35 -10.32 -1.85
CA GLU A 94 -4.23 -11.03 -1.24
C GLU A 94 -2.95 -10.18 -1.20
N ASP A 95 -2.70 -9.30 -2.17
CA ASP A 95 -1.61 -8.30 -2.11
C ASP A 95 -1.72 -7.40 -0.86
N GLN A 96 -2.94 -7.00 -0.50
CA GLN A 96 -3.19 -6.18 0.69
C GLN A 96 -2.92 -6.98 1.97
N VAL A 97 -3.36 -8.25 2.01
CA VAL A 97 -3.10 -9.16 3.13
C VAL A 97 -1.60 -9.40 3.31
N ASP A 98 -0.87 -9.56 2.21
CA ASP A 98 0.58 -9.72 2.23
C ASP A 98 1.29 -8.44 2.72
N ALA A 99 0.78 -7.26 2.37
CA ALA A 99 1.25 -6.01 2.94
C ALA A 99 1.03 -5.92 4.46
N VAL A 100 -0.09 -6.41 4.99
CA VAL A 100 -0.33 -6.49 6.45
C VAL A 100 0.68 -7.43 7.13
N ARG A 101 1.01 -8.57 6.50
CA ARG A 101 2.05 -9.49 7.01
C ARG A 101 3.43 -8.84 6.99
N TRP A 102 3.73 -8.09 5.93
CA TRP A 102 4.98 -7.36 5.81
C TRP A 102 5.10 -6.24 6.85
N LEU A 103 4.02 -5.53 7.16
CA LEU A 103 3.97 -4.52 8.23
C LEU A 103 4.26 -5.14 9.61
N GLN A 104 3.64 -6.29 9.91
CA GLN A 104 3.92 -7.05 11.12
C GLN A 104 5.40 -7.42 11.23
N LYS A 105 5.98 -7.98 10.18
CA LYS A 105 7.38 -8.43 10.17
C LYS A 105 8.37 -7.27 10.24
N THR A 106 8.10 -6.17 9.52
CA THR A 106 9.06 -5.07 9.33
C THR A 106 8.96 -4.02 10.44
N TYR A 107 7.75 -3.73 10.92
CA TYR A 107 7.47 -2.64 11.88
C TYR A 107 6.92 -3.13 13.21
N GLY A 108 6.68 -4.44 13.39
CA GLY A 108 6.05 -4.97 14.60
C GLY A 108 4.62 -4.49 14.80
N THR A 109 3.96 -4.01 13.74
CA THR A 109 2.58 -3.52 13.81
C THR A 109 1.65 -4.69 14.09
N SER A 110 0.87 -4.62 15.16
CA SER A 110 -0.13 -5.64 15.48
C SER A 110 -1.24 -5.67 14.41
N PRO A 111 -1.72 -6.84 13.96
CA PRO A 111 -2.70 -6.93 12.87
C PRO A 111 -4.06 -6.26 13.20
N ASP A 112 -4.44 -6.19 14.47
CA ASP A 112 -5.63 -5.47 14.96
C ASP A 112 -5.48 -3.93 14.93
N ARG A 113 -4.27 -3.43 14.62
CA ARG A 113 -3.93 -2.01 14.51
C ARG A 113 -3.61 -1.59 13.07
N VAL A 114 -4.06 -2.36 12.09
CA VAL A 114 -3.96 -1.99 10.67
C VAL A 114 -5.32 -1.56 10.14
N GLY A 115 -5.41 -0.30 9.72
CA GLY A 115 -6.57 0.22 8.99
C GLY A 115 -6.35 0.16 7.48
N ILE A 116 -7.44 0.15 6.72
CA ILE A 116 -7.44 0.27 5.26
C ILE A 116 -8.45 1.33 4.82
N TYR A 117 -8.11 2.14 3.82
CA TYR A 117 -9.03 3.13 3.25
C TYR A 117 -8.76 3.35 1.75
N GLY A 118 -9.78 3.83 1.03
CA GLY A 118 -9.74 4.05 -0.41
C GLY A 118 -11.05 4.65 -0.91
#